data_AF-A0A939FLQ5-F1
#
_entry.id   AF-A0A939FLQ5-F1
#
_cell.length_a   1.000
_cell.length_b   1.000
_cell.length_c   1.000
_cell.angle_alpha   90.00
_cell.angle_beta   90.00
_cell.angle_gamma   90.00
#
_symmetry.space_group_name_H-M   'P 1'
#
loop_
_entity.id
_entity.type
_entity.pdbx_description
1 polymer ?
#
loop_
_entity_poly.entity_id
_entity_poly.type
_entity_poly.pdbx_seq_one_letter_code
_entity_poly.pdbx_strand_id
1 'polypeptide(L)'
;MLVERDSYDDSAVREGVSTRPWIVDDDLWALIEPVLPPRPKRSPGPRPVDDRRCLQGILYVLHCNITWQQLPLELGFGSGQTCWRRLGRRHEAGVFDTLHRLLLAELNAAGELDWTRVCVDASHLRAKMRARRRAPRRSTAARPAASTT
;
A
#
# COMPACT_ATOMS: atom_id res chain seq x y z
N MET A 1 -9.12 29.03 2.27
CA MET A 1 -9.85 28.22 1.26
C MET A 1 -10.22 26.91 1.96
N LEU A 2 -11.40 26.91 2.58
CA LEU A 2 -11.95 25.75 3.29
C LEU A 2 -12.56 24.86 2.21
N VAL A 3 -11.99 23.67 2.00
CA VAL A 3 -12.62 22.67 1.14
C VAL A 3 -13.72 22.03 1.98
N GLU A 4 -14.96 22.28 1.57
CA GLU A 4 -16.14 21.62 2.10
C GLU A 4 -15.93 20.12 2.11
N ARG A 5 -16.23 19.50 3.26
CA ARG A 5 -16.27 18.06 3.41
C ARG A 5 -17.54 17.58 2.72
N ASP A 6 -17.42 17.17 1.46
CA ASP A 6 -18.47 16.37 0.84
C ASP A 6 -18.61 15.07 1.64
N SER A 7 -19.76 14.99 2.30
CA SER A 7 -20.34 13.79 2.88
C SER A 7 -20.52 12.76 1.75
N TYR A 8 -19.61 11.80 1.69
CA TYR A 8 -19.72 10.65 0.80
C TYR A 8 -20.91 9.78 1.25
N ASP A 9 -21.86 9.62 0.34
CA ASP A 9 -23.15 8.94 0.51
C ASP A 9 -22.98 7.43 0.73
N ASP A 10 -23.62 6.91 1.78
CA ASP A 10 -23.51 5.55 2.36
C ASP A 10 -24.57 4.57 1.81
N SER A 11 -25.18 4.90 0.66
CA SER A 11 -26.45 4.29 0.24
C SER A 11 -26.36 2.98 -0.54
N ALA A 12 -25.20 2.35 -0.65
CA ALA A 12 -25.06 1.09 -1.39
C ALA A 12 -24.12 0.09 -0.71
N VAL A 13 -24.49 -0.39 0.47
CA VAL A 13 -23.82 -1.54 1.07
C VAL A 13 -24.84 -2.60 1.45
N ARG A 14 -24.69 -3.79 0.85
CA ARG A 14 -25.55 -4.96 1.01
C ARG A 14 -25.70 -5.32 2.50
N GLU A 15 -26.91 -5.69 2.91
CA GLU A 15 -27.25 -6.14 4.27
C GLU A 15 -26.28 -7.25 4.72
N GLY A 16 -25.36 -6.90 5.62
CA GLY A 16 -24.32 -7.80 6.14
C GLY A 16 -22.93 -7.17 6.25
N VAL A 17 -22.66 -6.07 5.54
CA VAL A 17 -21.37 -5.38 5.61
C VAL A 17 -21.41 -4.30 6.70
N SER A 18 -20.42 -4.30 7.58
CA SER A 18 -20.22 -3.25 8.59
C SER A 18 -20.34 -1.86 7.96
N THR A 19 -21.11 -0.98 8.63
CA THR A 19 -21.47 0.42 8.27
C THR A 19 -20.28 1.36 8.02
N ARG A 20 -19.05 0.86 8.14
CA ARG A 20 -17.82 1.57 7.84
C ARG A 20 -16.91 0.64 7.04
N PRO A 21 -16.48 1.03 5.84
CA PRO A 21 -15.75 0.15 4.92
C PRO A 21 -14.34 -0.23 5.40
N TRP A 22 -13.81 0.46 6.40
CA TRP A 22 -12.51 0.14 7.01
C TRP A 22 -12.61 -0.74 8.26
N ILE A 23 -13.81 -1.16 8.67
CA ILE A 23 -13.97 -2.09 9.77
C ILE A 23 -13.91 -3.52 9.25
N VAL A 24 -12.98 -4.29 9.82
CA VAL A 24 -12.82 -5.70 9.52
C VAL A 24 -13.60 -6.46 10.58
N ASP A 25 -14.68 -7.13 10.20
CA ASP A 25 -15.47 -8.01 11.08
C ASP A 25 -14.70 -9.29 11.46
N ASP A 26 -15.30 -10.12 12.32
CA ASP A 26 -14.64 -11.30 12.87
C ASP A 26 -14.42 -12.39 11.80
N ASP A 27 -15.36 -12.55 10.88
CA ASP A 27 -15.30 -13.56 9.82
C ASP A 27 -14.21 -13.21 8.82
N LEU A 28 -14.16 -11.96 8.36
CA LEU A 28 -13.09 -11.46 7.50
C LEU A 28 -11.75 -11.50 8.23
N TRP A 29 -11.72 -11.21 9.53
CA TRP A 29 -10.50 -11.31 10.31
C TRP A 29 -9.98 -12.75 10.40
N ALA A 30 -10.87 -13.73 10.59
CA ALA A 30 -10.51 -15.15 10.65
C ALA A 30 -9.84 -15.65 9.35
N LEU A 31 -10.19 -15.08 8.20
CA LEU A 31 -9.55 -15.36 6.92
C LEU A 31 -8.18 -14.67 6.77
N ILE A 32 -8.05 -13.45 7.30
CA ILE A 32 -6.84 -12.64 7.13
C ILE A 32 -5.74 -12.99 8.13
N GLU A 33 -6.09 -13.24 9.40
CA GLU A 33 -5.11 -13.49 10.45
C GLU A 33 -4.09 -14.60 10.12
N PRO A 34 -4.50 -15.77 9.57
CA PRO A 34 -3.58 -16.87 9.29
C PRO A 34 -2.54 -16.55 8.20
N VAL A 35 -2.85 -15.63 7.29
CA VAL A 35 -1.93 -15.26 6.20
C VAL A 35 -0.95 -14.16 6.59
N LEU A 36 -1.14 -13.51 7.74
CA LEU A 36 -0.26 -12.44 8.17
C LEU A 36 1.12 -12.99 8.57
N PRO A 37 2.21 -12.31 8.17
CA PRO A 37 3.55 -12.73 8.57
C PRO A 37 3.69 -12.63 10.10
N PRO A 38 4.47 -13.52 10.72
CA PRO A 38 4.69 -13.49 12.15
C PRO A 38 5.27 -12.14 12.56
N ARG A 39 4.85 -11.65 13.72
CA ARG A 39 5.39 -10.40 14.27
C ARG A 39 6.91 -10.55 14.43
N PRO A 40 7.70 -9.52 14.08
CA PRO A 40 9.14 -9.55 14.33
C PRO A 40 9.41 -9.79 15.83
N LYS A 41 10.49 -10.52 16.14
CA LYS A 41 10.96 -10.66 17.52
C LYS A 41 11.19 -9.26 18.11
N ARG A 42 10.69 -9.05 19.33
CA ARG A 42 10.58 -7.72 19.97
C ARG A 42 11.94 -7.04 20.12
N SER A 43 11.99 -5.74 19.81
CA SER A 43 12.93 -4.81 20.45
C SER A 43 12.28 -4.25 21.73
N PRO A 44 13.05 -3.88 22.77
CA PRO A 44 12.48 -3.25 23.96
C PRO A 44 11.73 -1.97 23.58
N GLY A 45 10.45 -1.87 23.95
CA GLY A 45 9.60 -0.73 23.60
C GLY A 45 8.10 -0.92 23.90
N PRO A 46 7.27 0.10 23.62
CA PRO A 46 5.82 0.08 23.89
C PRO A 46 5.10 -1.09 23.24
N ARG A 47 3.96 -1.48 23.82
CA ARG A 47 3.15 -2.60 23.31
C ARG A 47 2.79 -2.35 21.84
N PRO A 48 3.04 -3.32 20.94
CA PRO A 48 2.65 -3.21 19.54
C PRO A 48 1.14 -3.06 19.42
N VAL A 49 0.71 -2.19 18.50
CA VAL A 49 -0.69 -2.08 18.10
C VAL A 49 -1.19 -3.44 17.59
N ASP A 50 -2.43 -3.77 17.88
CA ASP A 50 -3.05 -5.00 17.38
C ASP A 50 -3.05 -5.07 15.84
N ASP A 51 -2.92 -6.27 15.25
CA ASP A 51 -2.81 -6.42 13.80
C ASP A 51 -4.10 -6.11 13.05
N ARG A 52 -5.25 -6.37 13.66
CA ARG A 52 -6.56 -6.04 13.11
C ARG A 52 -6.76 -4.54 13.14
N ARG A 53 -6.49 -3.90 14.28
CA ARG A 53 -6.55 -2.43 14.39
C ARG A 53 -5.63 -1.73 13.40
N CYS A 54 -4.43 -2.26 13.20
CA CYS A 54 -3.53 -1.72 12.20
C CYS A 54 -4.04 -1.92 10.76
N LEU A 55 -4.67 -3.07 10.46
CA LEU A 55 -5.30 -3.30 9.16
C LEU A 55 -6.44 -2.31 8.93
N GLN A 56 -7.30 -2.10 9.91
CA GLN A 56 -8.38 -1.10 9.86
C GLN A 56 -7.83 0.32 9.63
N GLY A 57 -6.69 0.67 10.25
CA GLY A 57 -6.00 1.93 10.00
C GLY A 57 -5.47 2.07 8.57
N ILE A 58 -4.93 0.99 7.99
CA ILE A 58 -4.53 0.97 6.57
C ILE A 58 -5.75 1.19 5.67
N LEU A 59 -6.84 0.44 5.90
CA LEU A 59 -8.07 0.57 5.13
C LEU A 59 -8.67 1.96 5.24
N TYR A 60 -8.64 2.57 6.43
CA TYR A 60 -9.10 3.94 6.64
C TYR A 60 -8.31 4.94 5.79
N VAL A 61 -6.98 4.87 5.82
CA VAL A 61 -6.12 5.76 5.03
C VAL A 61 -6.40 5.61 3.54
N LEU A 62 -6.53 4.38 3.05
CA LEU A 62 -6.80 4.09 1.65
C LEU A 62 -8.19 4.55 1.22
N HIS A 63 -9.20 4.31 2.05
CA HIS A 63 -10.58 4.68 1.75
C HIS A 63 -10.80 6.19 1.80
N CYS A 64 -10.27 6.88 2.81
CA CYS A 64 -10.39 8.33 2.93
C CYS A 64 -9.39 9.11 2.06
N ASN A 65 -8.45 8.41 1.42
CA ASN A 65 -7.39 8.98 0.58
C ASN A 65 -6.60 10.11 1.27
N ILE A 66 -6.25 9.89 2.54
CA ILE A 66 -5.47 10.83 3.35
C ILE A 66 -4.00 10.44 3.41
N THR A 67 -3.13 11.34 3.84
CA THR A 67 -1.73 10.98 4.11
C THR A 67 -1.61 10.15 5.39
N TRP A 68 -0.56 9.33 5.50
CA TRP A 68 -0.27 8.55 6.72
C TRP A 68 -0.11 9.42 7.99
N GLN A 69 0.29 10.69 7.85
CA GLN A 69 0.43 11.62 8.98
C GLN A 69 -0.93 12.15 9.46
N GLN A 70 -1.96 12.08 8.63
CA GLN A 70 -3.31 12.57 8.93
C GLN A 70 -4.21 11.50 9.56
N LEU A 71 -3.73 10.27 9.75
CA LEU A 71 -4.49 9.22 10.41
C LEU A 71 -4.79 9.64 11.87
N PRO A 72 -6.08 9.83 12.24
CA PRO A 72 -6.43 10.26 13.59
C PRO A 72 -6.04 9.21 14.64
N LEU A 73 -5.30 9.63 15.67
CA LEU A 73 -4.84 8.72 16.73
C LEU A 73 -5.98 8.29 17.65
N GLU A 74 -7.03 9.10 17.73
CA GLU A 74 -8.23 8.91 18.54
C GLU A 74 -9.01 7.65 18.14
N LEU A 75 -8.85 7.20 16.88
CA LEU A 75 -9.48 5.98 16.37
C LEU A 75 -8.82 4.69 16.89
N GLY A 76 -7.66 4.80 17.57
CA GLY A 76 -7.00 3.65 18.18
C GLY A 76 -6.33 2.68 17.19
N PHE A 77 -6.22 3.03 15.91
CA PHE A 77 -5.56 2.21 14.88
C PHE A 77 -4.01 2.22 14.97
N GLY A 78 -3.46 3.05 15.86
CA GLY A 78 -2.03 3.33 15.93
C GLY A 78 -1.61 4.48 15.02
N SER A 79 -0.31 4.78 14.99
CA SER A 79 0.21 5.82 14.11
C SER A 79 0.20 5.37 12.65
N GLY A 80 -0.09 6.27 11.72
CA GLY A 80 -0.08 5.92 10.30
C GLY A 80 1.28 5.49 9.77
N GLN A 81 2.38 5.92 10.42
CA GLN A 81 3.72 5.38 10.13
C GLN A 81 3.86 3.90 10.49
N THR A 82 3.21 3.45 11.56
CA THR A 82 3.15 2.02 11.91
C THR A 82 2.33 1.24 10.91
N CYS A 83 1.20 1.81 10.47
CA CYS A 83 0.36 1.25 9.40
C CYS A 83 1.15 1.09 8.10
N TRP A 84 1.84 2.13 7.65
CA TRP A 84 2.65 2.10 6.44
C TRP A 84 3.77 1.03 6.49
N ARG A 85 4.52 0.96 7.59
CA ARG A 85 5.56 -0.09 7.75
C ARG A 85 4.96 -1.50 7.74
N ARG A 86 3.79 -1.70 8.34
CA ARG A 86 3.11 -3.02 8.35
C ARG A 86 2.54 -3.36 6.98
N LEU A 87 1.98 -2.38 6.26
CA LEU A 87 1.55 -2.55 4.88
C LEU A 87 2.71 -3.04 4.01
N GLY A 88 3.87 -2.38 4.08
CA GLY A 88 5.07 -2.78 3.33
C GLY A 88 5.49 -4.22 3.62
N ARG A 89 5.56 -4.61 4.90
CA ARG A 89 5.91 -6.00 5.27
C ARG A 89 4.91 -7.04 4.80
N ARG A 90 3.61 -6.72 4.88
CA ARG A 90 2.55 -7.61 4.39
C ARG A 90 2.61 -7.74 2.87
N HIS A 91 2.92 -6.65 2.17
CA HIS A 91 3.15 -6.66 0.73
C HIS A 91 4.37 -7.50 0.35
N GLU A 92 5.53 -7.29 1.00
CA GLU A 92 6.74 -8.09 0.79
C GLU A 92 6.54 -9.58 1.09
N ALA A 93 5.68 -9.91 2.05
CA ALA A 93 5.33 -11.29 2.39
C ALA A 93 4.26 -11.92 1.46
N GLY A 94 3.77 -11.19 0.45
CA GLY A 94 2.76 -11.72 -0.48
C GLY A 94 1.37 -11.94 0.14
N VAL A 95 1.05 -11.22 1.23
CA VAL A 95 -0.24 -11.35 1.92
C VAL A 95 -1.40 -11.04 0.99
N PHE A 96 -1.30 -9.94 0.23
CA PHE A 96 -2.37 -9.51 -0.66
C PHE A 96 -2.57 -10.47 -1.83
N ASP A 97 -1.49 -11.05 -2.37
CA ASP A 97 -1.59 -12.07 -3.43
C ASP A 97 -2.27 -13.34 -2.93
N THR A 98 -2.02 -13.70 -1.66
CA THR A 98 -2.65 -14.85 -1.03
C THR A 98 -4.13 -14.60 -0.76
N LEU A 99 -4.47 -13.44 -0.18
CA LEU A 99 -5.87 -13.04 0.04
C LEU A 99 -6.66 -12.96 -1.26
N HIS A 100 -6.07 -12.37 -2.30
CA HIS A 100 -6.72 -12.26 -3.60
C HIS A 100 -7.05 -13.63 -4.19
N ARG A 101 -6.12 -14.59 -4.11
CA ARG A 101 -6.37 -15.97 -4.56
C ARG A 101 -7.44 -16.68 -3.74
N LEU A 102 -7.45 -16.49 -2.42
CA LEU A 102 -8.49 -17.07 -1.56
C LEU A 102 -9.88 -16.53 -1.93
N LEU A 103 -10.02 -15.20 -2.04
CA LEU A 103 -11.28 -14.57 -2.44
C LEU A 103 -11.74 -15.01 -3.84
N LEU A 104 -10.82 -15.09 -4.81
CA LEU A 104 -11.14 -15.60 -6.14
C LEU A 104 -11.60 -17.05 -6.10
N ALA A 105 -10.97 -17.90 -5.28
CA ALA A 105 -11.37 -19.31 -5.15
C ALA A 105 -12.78 -19.44 -4.55
N GLU A 106 -13.09 -18.68 -3.50
CA GLU A 106 -14.42 -18.65 -2.88
C GLU A 106 -15.48 -18.16 -3.87
N LEU A 107 -15.25 -17.03 -4.55
CA LEU A 107 -16.18 -16.51 -5.55
C LEU A 107 -16.37 -17.46 -6.74
N ASN A 108 -15.30 -18.14 -7.16
CA ASN A 108 -15.38 -19.15 -8.22
C ASN A 108 -16.24 -20.35 -7.77
N ALA A 109 -16.05 -20.82 -6.54
CA ALA A 109 -16.83 -21.92 -5.97
C ALA A 109 -18.31 -21.55 -5.81
N ALA A 110 -18.60 -20.30 -5.46
CA ALA A 110 -19.95 -19.77 -5.37
C ALA A 110 -20.60 -19.46 -6.74
N GLY A 111 -19.83 -19.54 -7.85
CA GLY A 111 -20.31 -19.19 -9.18
C GLY A 111 -20.59 -17.69 -9.37
N GLU A 112 -20.01 -16.83 -8.52
CA GLU A 112 -20.23 -15.38 -8.53
C GLU A 112 -19.23 -14.62 -9.44
N LEU A 113 -18.27 -15.33 -10.04
CA LEU A 113 -17.35 -14.74 -11.01
C LEU A 113 -18.04 -14.52 -12.36
N ASP A 114 -18.23 -13.26 -12.73
CA ASP A 114 -18.69 -12.87 -14.06
C ASP A 114 -17.54 -12.95 -15.08
N TRP A 115 -17.43 -14.08 -15.76
CA TRP A 115 -16.44 -14.32 -16.80
C TRP A 115 -16.67 -13.53 -18.09
N THR A 116 -17.80 -12.83 -18.24
CA THR A 116 -18.05 -11.97 -19.40
C THR A 116 -17.34 -10.62 -19.31
N ARG A 117 -16.84 -10.27 -18.11
CA ARG A 117 -16.17 -9.00 -17.83
C ARG A 117 -14.74 -9.24 -17.38
N VAL A 118 -13.81 -8.53 -18.00
CA VAL A 118 -12.39 -8.53 -17.62
C VAL A 118 -11.98 -7.09 -17.32
N CYS A 119 -11.53 -6.85 -16.09
CA CYS A 119 -10.93 -5.58 -15.69
C CYS A 119 -9.41 -5.70 -15.79
N VAL A 120 -8.79 -4.87 -16.65
CA VAL A 120 -7.33 -4.78 -16.78
C VAL A 120 -6.90 -3.44 -16.19
N ASP A 121 -6.04 -3.48 -15.18
CA ASP A 121 -5.38 -2.29 -14.64
C ASP A 121 -3.93 -2.18 -15.14
N ALA A 122 -3.42 -0.96 -15.28
CA ALA A 122 -2.05 -0.69 -15.69
C ALA A 122 -1.46 0.48 -14.91
N SER A 123 -0.30 0.24 -14.30
CA SER A 123 0.47 1.29 -13.62
C SER A 123 1.62 1.79 -14.51
N HIS A 124 1.65 3.10 -14.77
CA HIS A 124 2.75 3.74 -15.50
C HIS A 124 3.79 4.28 -14.52
N LEU A 125 4.93 3.59 -14.39
CA LEU A 125 6.06 4.06 -13.60
C LEU A 125 7.08 4.76 -14.53
N ARG A 126 7.50 5.98 -14.18
CA ARG A 126 8.62 6.61 -14.90
C ARG A 126 9.88 5.76 -14.76
N ALA A 127 10.52 5.45 -15.88
CA ALA A 127 11.85 4.85 -15.87
C ALA A 127 12.83 5.78 -15.14
N LYS A 128 13.43 5.30 -14.04
CA LYS A 128 14.50 6.01 -13.35
C LYS A 128 15.78 5.90 -14.17
N MET A 129 16.09 6.93 -14.97
CA MET A 129 17.31 6.98 -15.77
C MET A 129 18.55 6.96 -14.86
N ARG A 130 19.17 5.79 -14.66
CA ARG A 130 20.55 5.69 -14.15
C ARG A 130 21.50 5.93 -15.33
N ALA A 131 21.72 7.20 -15.68
CA ALA A 131 22.83 7.51 -16.57
C ALA A 131 24.13 7.05 -15.89
N ARG A 132 24.87 6.12 -16.52
CA ARG A 132 26.27 5.86 -16.11
C ARG A 132 27.00 7.19 -16.23
N ARG A 133 27.69 7.64 -15.17
CA ARG A 133 28.51 8.86 -15.20
C ARG A 133 29.42 8.75 -16.42
N ARG A 134 29.24 9.63 -17.41
CA ARG A 134 30.10 9.68 -18.60
C ARG A 134 31.53 9.82 -18.08
N ALA A 135 32.42 8.92 -18.51
CA ALA A 135 33.83 9.05 -18.18
C ALA A 135 34.30 10.46 -18.62
N PRO A 136 35.16 11.13 -17.86
CA PRO A 136 35.72 12.42 -18.26
C PRO A 136 36.28 12.29 -19.68
N ARG A 137 35.80 13.14 -20.61
CA ARG A 137 36.43 13.26 -21.93
C ARG A 137 37.85 13.76 -21.69
N ARG A 138 38.87 13.04 -22.19
CA ARG A 138 40.23 13.58 -22.23
C ARG A 138 40.20 14.83 -23.11
N SER A 139 40.60 15.96 -22.54
CA SER A 139 40.91 17.17 -23.29
C SER A 139 42.06 16.85 -24.24
N THR A 140 41.82 16.91 -25.54
CA THR A 140 42.90 17.11 -26.52
C THR A 140 43.34 18.56 -26.38
N ALA A 141 44.34 18.79 -25.52
CA ALA A 141 45.02 20.08 -25.48
C ALA A 141 45.61 20.38 -26.87
N ALA A 142 45.52 21.63 -27.31
CA ALA A 142 46.16 22.08 -28.54
C ALA A 142 47.69 21.91 -28.40
N ARG A 143 48.35 21.29 -29.38
CA ARG A 143 49.81 21.26 -29.47
C ARG A 143 50.29 22.70 -29.73
N PRO A 144 51.24 23.24 -28.95
CA PRO A 144 51.89 24.50 -29.32
C PRO A 144 52.61 24.30 -30.66
N ALA A 145 52.41 25.22 -31.60
CA ALA A 145 53.18 25.27 -32.82
C ALA A 145 54.63 25.67 -32.51
N ALA A 146 55.59 25.10 -33.24
CA ALA A 146 57.00 25.46 -33.09
C ALA A 146 57.19 26.93 -33.53
N SER A 147 57.82 27.73 -32.66
CA SER A 147 58.23 29.09 -33.00
C SER A 147 59.46 29.03 -33.91
N THR A 148 59.36 29.62 -35.09
CA THR A 148 60.53 29.90 -35.95
C THR A 148 61.13 31.23 -35.50
N THR A 149 62.41 31.21 -35.13
CA THR A 149 63.26 32.40 -34.95
C THR A 149 64.02 32.67 -36.24
#